data_AF-A0A4S3KEQ6-F1
#
_entry.id   AF-A0A4S3KEQ6-F1
#
_cell.length_a   1.000
_cell.length_b   1.000
_cell.length_c   1.000
_cell.angle_alpha   90.00
_cell.angle_beta   90.00
_cell.angle_gamma   90.00
#
_symmetry.space_group_name_H-M   'P 1'
#
loop_
_entity.id
_entity.type
_entity.pdbx_description
1 polymer ?
#
loop_
_entity_poly.entity_id
_entity_poly.type
_entity_poly.pdbx_seq_one_letter_code
_entity_poly.pdbx_strand_id
1 'polypeptide(L)'
;MGVALASLGLLLAAAYAQGAAAPPPIARLAPGGIDAQWQTITLHRHGAVGDRVAVTIGIPFPPGMLHDARQVRIEGARGQLVPAHVEATLRWHFDGGGIRAVRAQFHATLAGDSAQLRFALAPAGAATSAAPGWPYADELVDGPDGVRVPGVLATLSPQWMAASLIAGPQVPAVPPGAYDRYFEAQFAWARKLPRSDGSAWLFDRPTTLFQQYVRTGRVDYLAAAVESYHFYMAHIRRFGAPGWPLCGGGFKLGEVNPCDPKYVYIQPTLLALGLTGDDSQDDGALIERMVGAWDTGGWTIPAGPYTGLTQKFFTERQAGLGLLQIVSAWELTGKREYLRHIGDRVGWLYQHQQHNPDGLGNDGSWRSSWDMHEGNPYDAATDVPGSSPWMTQNIIDGLWHAWLATGDARIPPMITAFGRYLERYGWIDAKTVATVGKDWRDPCSGPGGQISWYWSSAHVDRARLVAIENADGWYSDAHNVELTLPVAAARYFSTDPKLQQALDRRMQALASSYNLACARNAGTARRFNWNNRGTGVVQWLMRQRAGSGAAPAQP
;
A
#
# COMPACT_ATOMS: atom_id res chain seq x y z
N MET A 1 -56.74 -5.77 47.60
CA MET A 1 -56.34 -4.89 46.47
C MET A 1 -54.89 -4.48 46.71
N GLY A 2 -53.84 -5.05 46.13
CA GLY A 2 -53.70 -5.93 44.97
C GLY A 2 -52.50 -5.51 44.11
N VAL A 3 -51.31 -5.46 44.74
CA VAL A 3 -49.94 -5.75 44.26
C VAL A 3 -49.46 -5.20 42.90
N ALA A 4 -48.35 -4.46 42.97
CA ALA A 4 -47.50 -4.02 41.86
C ALA A 4 -46.76 -5.20 41.18
N LEU A 5 -46.72 -5.20 39.85
CA LEU A 5 -45.95 -6.13 39.03
C LEU A 5 -44.96 -5.37 38.15
N ALA A 6 -43.68 -5.47 38.51
CA ALA A 6 -42.55 -5.27 37.61
C ALA A 6 -42.25 -6.60 36.90
N SER A 7 -42.13 -6.60 35.58
CA SER A 7 -41.64 -7.76 34.83
C SER A 7 -41.07 -7.38 33.46
N LEU A 8 -39.77 -7.64 33.34
CA LEU A 8 -38.99 -8.16 32.21
C LEU A 8 -39.09 -7.55 30.80
N GLY A 9 -37.91 -7.17 30.31
CA GLY A 9 -37.60 -6.99 28.89
C GLY A 9 -36.11 -6.84 28.61
N LEU A 10 -35.27 -7.71 29.18
CA LEU A 10 -33.89 -7.89 28.71
C LEU A 10 -33.96 -8.52 27.30
N LEU A 11 -33.61 -7.77 26.26
CA LEU A 11 -33.32 -8.34 24.93
C LEU A 11 -31.80 -8.39 24.76
N LEU A 12 -31.32 -9.62 24.60
CA LEU A 12 -29.93 -10.02 24.50
C LEU A 12 -29.22 -9.35 23.32
N ALA A 13 -28.10 -8.71 23.61
CA ALA A 13 -26.99 -8.60 22.69
C ALA A 13 -26.42 -10.00 22.44
N ALA A 14 -26.82 -10.65 21.35
CA ALA A 14 -26.20 -11.89 20.90
C ALA A 14 -24.95 -11.53 20.08
N ALA A 15 -23.79 -11.74 20.72
CA ALA A 15 -22.47 -11.66 20.13
C ALA A 15 -22.36 -12.58 18.90
N TYR A 16 -22.20 -11.99 17.71
CA TYR A 16 -21.59 -12.66 16.58
C TYR A 16 -20.06 -12.57 16.71
N ALA A 17 -19.53 -13.26 17.72
CA ALA A 17 -18.13 -13.67 17.72
C ALA A 17 -18.06 -15.02 16.99
N GLN A 18 -18.29 -15.01 15.68
CA GLN A 18 -17.94 -16.17 14.85
C GLN A 18 -16.42 -16.17 14.68
N GLY A 19 -15.82 -17.29 15.09
CA GLY A 19 -14.38 -17.48 15.15
C GLY A 19 -13.71 -17.08 13.85
N ALA A 20 -12.61 -16.34 13.98
CA ALA A 20 -11.68 -16.10 12.90
C ALA A 20 -11.23 -17.47 12.36
N ALA A 21 -11.79 -17.85 11.21
CA ALA A 21 -11.22 -18.92 10.41
C ALA A 21 -9.75 -18.56 10.14
N ALA A 22 -8.87 -19.56 10.14
CA ALA A 22 -7.46 -19.35 9.85
C ALA A 22 -7.31 -18.58 8.52
N PRO A 23 -6.43 -17.57 8.44
CA PRO A 23 -6.18 -16.87 7.19
C PRO A 23 -5.72 -17.85 6.09
N PRO A 24 -6.09 -17.62 4.82
CA PRO A 24 -5.75 -18.48 3.70
C PRO A 24 -4.23 -18.48 3.48
N PRO A 25 -3.61 -19.62 3.10
CA PRO A 25 -2.17 -19.72 3.04
C PRO A 25 -1.63 -18.96 1.85
N ILE A 26 -1.08 -17.78 2.12
CA ILE A 26 0.02 -17.21 1.33
C ILE A 26 1.25 -18.12 1.46
N ALA A 27 1.27 -19.05 2.42
CA ALA A 27 2.26 -20.13 2.57
C ALA A 27 2.54 -20.96 1.29
N ARG A 28 1.66 -20.93 0.27
CA ARG A 28 1.90 -21.61 -1.02
C ARG A 28 2.71 -20.80 -2.04
N LEU A 29 3.07 -19.55 -1.73
CA LEU A 29 4.01 -18.75 -2.52
C LEU A 29 5.47 -18.89 -2.08
N ALA A 30 5.74 -19.60 -0.97
CA ALA A 30 7.10 -19.99 -0.64
C ALA A 30 7.62 -20.92 -1.75
N PRO A 31 8.69 -20.54 -2.48
CA PRO A 31 9.27 -21.40 -3.50
C PRO A 31 9.66 -22.73 -2.87
N GLY A 32 9.34 -23.85 -3.53
CA GLY A 32 10.06 -25.09 -3.29
C GLY A 32 11.53 -24.83 -3.56
N GLY A 33 12.33 -24.76 -2.48
CA GLY A 33 13.75 -24.43 -2.49
C GLY A 33 14.02 -22.98 -2.87
N ILE A 34 14.33 -22.12 -1.89
CA ILE A 34 14.93 -20.81 -2.23
C ILE A 34 16.34 -21.05 -2.72
N ASP A 35 16.62 -20.60 -3.94
CA ASP A 35 17.93 -20.76 -4.55
C ASP A 35 18.97 -19.95 -3.76
N ALA A 36 20.05 -20.60 -3.34
CA ALA A 36 21.14 -19.97 -2.61
C ALA A 36 21.74 -18.77 -3.38
N GLN A 37 21.62 -18.75 -4.72
CA GLN A 37 22.06 -17.62 -5.55
C GLN A 37 21.29 -16.32 -5.29
N TRP A 38 20.10 -16.39 -4.69
CA TRP A 38 19.29 -15.20 -4.34
C TRP A 38 19.71 -14.58 -3.01
N GLN A 39 20.54 -15.26 -2.23
CA GLN A 39 20.97 -14.81 -0.90
C GLN A 39 22.18 -13.85 -0.93
N THR A 40 22.29 -13.04 -1.98
CA THR A 40 23.37 -12.08 -2.18
C THR A 40 23.06 -10.76 -1.49
N ILE A 41 24.07 -10.18 -0.84
CA ILE A 41 24.09 -8.81 -0.32
C ILE A 41 25.10 -8.03 -1.14
N THR A 42 24.68 -6.95 -1.79
CA THR A 42 25.62 -6.01 -2.42
C THR A 42 25.65 -4.72 -1.63
N LEU A 43 26.82 -4.39 -1.09
CA LEU A 43 27.09 -3.14 -0.39
C LEU A 43 27.44 -2.05 -1.40
N HIS A 44 26.95 -0.85 -1.15
CA HIS A 44 27.20 0.35 -1.94
C HIS A 44 27.57 1.50 -1.01
N ARG A 45 28.70 2.14 -1.27
CA ARG A 45 29.11 3.33 -0.52
C ARG A 45 28.07 4.44 -0.73
N HIS A 46 27.59 5.01 0.36
CA HIS A 46 26.57 6.06 0.38
C HIS A 46 26.94 7.18 1.36
N GLY A 47 28.17 7.69 1.25
CA GLY A 47 28.69 8.77 2.10
C GLY A 47 29.57 8.31 3.26
N ALA A 48 29.69 7.01 3.52
CA ALA A 48 30.68 6.50 4.49
C ALA A 48 32.12 6.87 4.08
N VAL A 49 32.93 7.21 5.07
CA VAL A 49 34.36 7.56 4.93
C VAL A 49 35.24 6.41 5.41
N GLY A 50 36.33 6.15 4.69
CA GLY A 50 37.29 5.09 5.01
C GLY A 50 36.87 3.71 4.49
N ASP A 51 37.78 2.74 4.64
CA ASP A 51 37.63 1.39 4.09
C ASP A 51 36.86 0.47 5.03
N ARG A 52 36.95 0.68 6.34
CA ARG A 52 36.19 -0.09 7.33
C ARG A 52 34.90 0.65 7.63
N VAL A 53 33.77 0.08 7.21
CA VAL A 53 32.45 0.71 7.28
C VAL A 53 31.50 -0.11 8.13
N ALA A 54 30.64 0.58 8.88
CA ALA A 54 29.48 -0.02 9.54
C ALA A 54 28.39 -0.27 8.50
N VAL A 55 27.72 -1.43 8.59
CA VAL A 55 26.63 -1.82 7.70
C VAL A 55 25.49 -2.36 8.54
N THR A 56 24.31 -1.78 8.37
CA THR A 56 23.05 -2.40 8.77
C THR A 56 22.23 -2.78 7.53
N ILE A 57 21.57 -3.93 7.58
CA ILE A 57 20.65 -4.39 6.55
C ILE A 57 19.44 -5.07 7.19
N GLY A 58 18.26 -4.83 6.61
CA GLY A 58 17.06 -5.61 6.86
C GLY A 58 17.00 -6.79 5.89
N ILE A 59 16.91 -8.02 6.41
CA ILE A 59 16.76 -9.23 5.60
C ILE A 59 15.37 -9.81 5.87
N PRO A 60 14.43 -9.68 4.91
CA PRO A 60 13.08 -10.20 5.08
C PRO A 60 13.02 -11.70 4.74
N PHE A 61 12.10 -12.44 5.37
CA PHE A 61 11.90 -13.87 5.19
C PHE A 61 10.41 -14.19 4.94
N PRO A 62 10.09 -15.18 4.09
CA PRO A 62 8.72 -15.63 3.90
C PRO A 62 8.13 -16.26 5.18
N PRO A 63 6.79 -16.36 5.29
CA PRO A 63 6.13 -17.00 6.42
C PRO A 63 6.68 -18.40 6.72
N GLY A 64 6.91 -18.70 8.00
CA GLY A 64 7.39 -19.99 8.47
C GLY A 64 8.84 -20.37 8.09
N MET A 65 9.58 -19.54 7.36
CA MET A 65 10.95 -19.89 6.95
C MET A 65 11.97 -19.76 8.07
N LEU A 66 11.84 -18.73 8.90
CA LEU A 66 12.78 -18.42 9.96
C LEU A 66 12.06 -18.31 11.30
N HIS A 67 12.53 -19.04 12.31
CA HIS A 67 11.99 -18.98 13.67
C HIS A 67 13.00 -18.48 14.70
N ASP A 68 14.30 -18.53 14.39
CA ASP A 68 15.38 -18.07 15.26
C ASP A 68 16.38 -17.22 14.48
N ALA A 69 16.51 -15.94 14.82
CA ALA A 69 17.41 -15.00 14.15
C ALA A 69 18.88 -15.46 14.19
N ARG A 70 19.26 -16.28 15.18
CA ARG A 70 20.63 -16.82 15.31
C ARG A 70 21.00 -17.82 14.21
N GLN A 71 20.03 -18.29 13.44
CA GLN A 71 20.28 -19.12 12.26
C GLN A 71 20.81 -18.30 11.08
N VAL A 72 20.57 -16.99 11.06
CA VAL A 72 21.05 -16.12 9.98
C VAL A 72 22.51 -15.79 10.19
N ARG A 73 23.32 -15.99 9.16
CA ARG A 73 24.75 -15.67 9.15
C ARG A 73 25.07 -14.77 7.98
N ILE A 74 26.09 -13.93 8.15
CA ILE A 74 26.68 -13.13 7.08
C ILE A 74 27.99 -13.80 6.66
N GLU A 75 28.16 -13.97 5.36
CA GLU A 75 29.31 -14.63 4.75
C GLU A 75 29.97 -13.70 3.74
N GLY A 76 31.29 -13.66 3.73
CA GLY A 76 32.05 -12.95 2.71
C GLY A 76 32.09 -13.70 1.38
N ALA A 77 32.75 -13.11 0.38
CA ALA A 77 32.82 -13.66 -0.97
C ALA A 77 33.38 -15.09 -1.10
N ARG A 78 34.14 -15.58 -0.11
CA ARG A 78 34.72 -16.94 -0.09
C ARG A 78 34.01 -17.87 0.91
N GLY A 79 32.82 -17.51 1.39
CA GLY A 79 32.04 -18.29 2.36
C GLY A 79 32.56 -18.19 3.81
N GLN A 80 33.52 -17.31 4.08
CA GLN A 80 34.01 -17.10 5.44
C GLN A 80 32.98 -16.31 6.26
N LEU A 81 32.79 -16.70 7.52
CA LEU A 81 31.87 -16.01 8.43
C LEU A 81 32.33 -14.58 8.71
N VAL A 82 31.40 -13.63 8.61
CA VAL A 82 31.58 -12.25 9.04
C VAL A 82 30.93 -12.09 10.42
N PRO A 83 31.67 -11.60 11.44
CA PRO A 83 31.09 -11.32 12.74
C PRO A 83 29.95 -10.30 12.61
N ALA A 84 28.75 -10.68 13.07
CA ALA A 84 27.55 -9.87 12.94
C ALA A 84 26.69 -9.94 14.20
N HIS A 85 26.01 -8.83 14.51
CA HIS A 85 24.84 -8.83 15.39
C HIS A 85 23.61 -9.10 14.53
N VAL A 86 22.81 -10.11 14.87
CA VAL A 86 21.58 -10.42 14.14
C VAL A 86 20.42 -10.60 15.09
N GLU A 87 19.34 -9.86 14.87
CA GLU A 87 18.15 -9.90 15.72
C GLU A 87 16.87 -9.78 14.89
N ALA A 88 15.78 -10.34 15.40
CA ALA A 88 14.48 -10.24 14.76
C ALA A 88 13.91 -8.82 14.93
N THR A 89 13.44 -8.22 13.84
CA THR A 89 12.81 -6.89 13.84
C THR A 89 11.32 -6.95 13.54
N LEU A 90 10.90 -7.85 12.65
CA LEU A 90 9.49 -8.06 12.29
C LEU A 90 9.08 -9.51 12.47
N ARG A 91 7.79 -9.73 12.72
CA ARG A 91 7.19 -11.06 12.83
C ARG A 91 6.02 -11.22 11.86
N TRP A 92 5.80 -12.45 11.42
CA TRP A 92 4.53 -12.80 10.79
C TRP A 92 3.49 -13.02 11.89
N HIS A 93 2.36 -12.33 11.78
CA HIS A 93 1.24 -12.45 12.73
C HIS A 93 0.13 -13.39 12.22
N PHE A 94 0.38 -14.02 11.07
CA PHE A 94 -0.51 -14.95 10.36
C PHE A 94 0.33 -16.05 9.69
N ASP A 95 -0.31 -17.02 9.03
CA ASP A 95 0.31 -18.05 8.17
C ASP A 95 1.54 -18.77 8.77
N GLY A 96 1.39 -19.37 9.95
CA GLY A 96 2.46 -20.13 10.61
C GLY A 96 3.48 -19.27 11.37
N GLY A 97 3.36 -17.95 11.27
CA GLY A 97 4.16 -17.01 12.05
C GLY A 97 5.66 -17.06 11.72
N GLY A 98 6.48 -16.88 12.74
CA GLY A 98 7.93 -16.78 12.60
C GLY A 98 8.43 -15.36 12.44
N ILE A 99 9.70 -15.25 12.09
CA ILE A 99 10.42 -13.99 11.88
C ILE A 99 10.18 -13.55 10.44
N ARG A 100 9.63 -12.35 10.26
CA ARG A 100 9.39 -11.73 8.95
C ARG A 100 10.60 -10.94 8.46
N ALA A 101 11.38 -10.37 9.36
CA ALA A 101 12.65 -9.75 9.02
C ALA A 101 13.61 -9.80 10.20
N VAL A 102 14.90 -9.83 9.88
CA VAL A 102 15.98 -9.58 10.85
C VAL A 102 16.72 -8.31 10.47
N ARG A 103 17.29 -7.66 11.46
CA ARG A 103 18.37 -6.70 11.30
C ARG A 103 19.69 -7.44 11.44
N ALA A 104 20.59 -7.29 10.47
CA ALA A 104 21.97 -7.75 10.57
C ALA A 104 22.91 -6.54 10.54
N GLN A 105 23.80 -6.46 11.54
CA GLN A 105 24.78 -5.39 11.69
C GLN A 105 26.19 -5.97 11.73
N PHE A 106 27.07 -5.48 10.86
CA PHE A 106 28.46 -5.95 10.79
C PHE A 106 29.38 -4.87 10.23
N HIS A 107 30.68 -5.03 10.49
CA HIS A 107 31.70 -4.21 9.85
C HIS A 107 32.17 -4.90 8.58
N ALA A 108 32.24 -4.15 7.48
CA ALA A 108 32.79 -4.62 6.22
C ALA A 108 34.02 -3.81 5.81
N THR A 109 34.89 -4.43 5.01
CA THR A 109 35.96 -3.71 4.30
C THR A 109 35.49 -3.42 2.88
N LEU A 110 35.39 -2.14 2.54
CA LEU A 110 34.95 -1.63 1.25
C LEU A 110 36.10 -0.85 0.61
N ALA A 111 37.00 -1.54 -0.10
CA ALA A 111 38.17 -0.91 -0.75
C ALA A 111 37.83 0.01 -1.94
N GLY A 112 36.55 0.14 -2.27
CA GLY A 112 36.01 1.01 -3.32
C GLY A 112 34.56 1.37 -3.00
N ASP A 113 33.73 1.45 -4.05
CA ASP A 113 32.32 1.85 -3.90
C ASP A 113 31.36 0.68 -3.68
N SER A 114 31.81 -0.57 -3.87
CA SER A 114 30.96 -1.74 -3.65
C SER A 114 31.71 -3.00 -3.19
N ALA A 115 30.97 -3.90 -2.55
CA ALA A 115 31.42 -5.25 -2.22
C ALA A 115 30.24 -6.22 -2.21
N GLN A 116 30.50 -7.51 -2.47
CA GLN A 116 29.48 -8.56 -2.39
C GLN A 116 29.73 -9.48 -1.20
N LEU A 117 28.65 -9.74 -0.48
CA LEU A 117 28.53 -10.70 0.62
C LEU A 117 27.31 -11.59 0.36
N ARG A 118 27.06 -12.51 1.28
CA ARG A 118 25.88 -13.37 1.27
C ARG A 118 25.31 -13.45 2.68
N PHE A 119 24.04 -13.82 2.78
CA PHE A 119 23.52 -14.38 4.01
C PHE A 119 23.20 -15.86 3.81
N ALA A 120 23.24 -16.64 4.89
CA ALA A 120 22.92 -18.05 4.88
C ALA A 120 22.10 -18.42 6.10
N LEU A 121 21.31 -19.49 5.97
CA LEU A 121 20.57 -20.10 7.08
C LEU A 121 21.35 -21.32 7.58
N ALA A 122 21.87 -21.23 8.79
CA ALA A 122 22.61 -22.30 9.44
C ALA A 122 21.68 -23.29 10.17
N PRO A 123 22.10 -24.56 10.30
CA PRO A 123 21.43 -25.50 11.18
C PRO A 123 21.34 -24.97 12.62
N ALA A 124 20.29 -25.36 13.34
CA ALA A 124 20.14 -25.02 14.76
C ALA A 124 21.37 -25.48 15.56
N GLY A 125 21.88 -24.60 16.43
CA GLY A 125 23.04 -24.88 17.29
C GLY A 125 24.41 -24.75 16.63
N ALA A 126 24.47 -24.39 15.34
CA ALA A 126 25.74 -24.20 14.67
C ALA A 126 26.42 -22.89 15.13
N ALA A 127 27.75 -22.89 15.32
CA ALA A 127 28.52 -21.77 15.87
C ALA A 127 28.26 -20.43 15.16
N THR A 128 27.94 -19.39 15.93
CA THR A 128 27.78 -18.02 15.43
C THR A 128 29.06 -17.22 15.67
N SER A 129 29.38 -16.30 14.75
CA SER A 129 30.38 -15.26 15.01
C SER A 129 29.62 -14.01 15.44
N ALA A 130 29.44 -13.84 16.75
CA ALA A 130 28.68 -12.73 17.30
C ALA A 130 29.54 -11.46 17.38
N ALA A 131 28.96 -10.34 16.98
CA ALA A 131 29.48 -9.00 17.23
C ALA A 131 28.43 -8.21 18.04
N PRO A 132 28.82 -7.16 18.80
CA PRO A 132 27.85 -6.26 19.39
C PRO A 132 27.12 -5.45 18.31
N GLY A 133 25.82 -5.24 18.50
CA GLY A 133 25.02 -4.31 17.70
C GLY A 133 25.23 -2.85 18.11
N TRP A 134 24.64 -1.94 17.35
CA TRP A 134 24.64 -0.49 17.62
C TRP A 134 23.30 0.15 17.24
N PRO A 135 22.94 1.31 17.81
CA PRO A 135 21.79 2.09 17.37
C PRO A 135 21.90 2.46 15.88
N TYR A 136 20.84 2.26 15.09
CA TYR A 136 20.85 2.61 13.66
C TYR A 136 21.14 4.11 13.42
N ALA A 137 20.76 4.98 14.35
CA ALA A 137 21.05 6.41 14.25
C ALA A 137 22.57 6.73 14.17
N ASP A 138 23.42 5.88 14.74
CA ASP A 138 24.87 6.10 14.85
C ASP A 138 25.61 5.88 13.51
N GLU A 139 25.02 5.16 12.55
CA GLU A 139 25.61 4.93 11.22
C GLU A 139 25.15 5.92 10.16
N LEU A 140 24.23 6.82 10.52
CA LEU A 140 23.72 7.83 9.62
C LEU A 140 24.79 8.90 9.37
N VAL A 141 24.93 9.30 8.12
CA VAL A 141 25.76 10.40 7.65
C VAL A 141 24.88 11.51 7.10
N ASP A 142 25.47 12.69 6.90
CA ASP A 142 24.78 13.78 6.22
C ASP A 142 24.60 13.41 4.75
N GLY A 143 23.35 13.22 4.35
CA GLY A 143 22.96 12.89 2.99
C GLY A 143 22.59 14.11 2.16
N PRO A 144 22.08 13.88 0.94
CA PRO A 144 21.51 14.93 0.13
C PRO A 144 20.35 15.63 0.86
N ASP A 145 20.07 16.85 0.43
CA ASP A 145 18.90 17.60 0.87
C ASP A 145 18.77 17.83 2.40
N GLY A 146 19.88 17.73 3.14
CA GLY A 146 19.89 17.89 4.60
C GLY A 146 19.22 16.74 5.35
N VAL A 147 19.03 15.60 4.68
CA VAL A 147 18.47 14.38 5.27
C VAL A 147 19.62 13.48 5.71
N ARG A 148 19.55 12.95 6.93
CA ARG A 148 20.50 11.96 7.43
C ARG A 148 20.19 10.61 6.79
N VAL A 149 21.16 9.93 6.19
CA VAL A 149 20.99 8.65 5.48
C VAL A 149 22.11 7.67 5.87
N PRO A 150 21.95 6.34 5.67
CA PRO A 150 23.00 5.37 6.00
C PRO A 150 24.27 5.61 5.19
N GLY A 151 25.45 5.55 5.82
CA GLY A 151 26.72 5.70 5.10
C GLY A 151 27.01 4.59 4.07
N VAL A 152 26.34 3.45 4.19
CA VAL A 152 26.39 2.32 3.26
C VAL A 152 24.96 1.84 3.01
N LEU A 153 24.62 1.63 1.74
CA LEU A 153 23.37 0.96 1.37
C LEU A 153 23.66 -0.50 1.03
N ALA A 154 22.93 -1.41 1.66
CA ALA A 154 23.03 -2.83 1.38
C ALA A 154 21.78 -3.29 0.61
N THR A 155 21.99 -3.88 -0.57
CA THR A 155 20.92 -4.33 -1.46
C THR A 155 20.82 -5.85 -1.50
N LEU A 156 19.59 -6.35 -1.60
CA LEU A 156 19.28 -7.77 -1.78
C LEU A 156 18.86 -8.07 -3.21
N SER A 157 18.84 -9.35 -3.59
CA SER A 157 18.28 -9.74 -4.88
C SER A 157 16.77 -9.49 -4.93
N PRO A 158 16.22 -9.02 -6.07
CA PRO A 158 14.78 -8.83 -6.19
C PRO A 158 14.00 -10.15 -6.10
N GLN A 159 14.61 -11.29 -6.48
CA GLN A 159 14.03 -12.61 -6.31
C GLN A 159 13.81 -12.94 -4.84
N TRP A 160 14.80 -12.69 -3.98
CA TRP A 160 14.67 -12.89 -2.53
C TRP A 160 13.61 -11.97 -1.93
N MET A 161 13.66 -10.68 -2.24
CA MET A 161 12.71 -9.71 -1.67
C MET A 161 11.28 -9.94 -2.13
N ALA A 162 11.05 -10.36 -3.38
CA ALA A 162 9.72 -10.73 -3.85
C ALA A 162 9.22 -12.02 -3.19
N ALA A 163 10.09 -13.02 -3.02
CA ALA A 163 9.76 -14.28 -2.35
C ALA A 163 9.50 -14.10 -0.85
N SER A 164 10.09 -13.08 -0.21
CA SER A 164 9.87 -12.81 1.21
C SER A 164 8.52 -12.18 1.51
N LEU A 165 7.81 -11.67 0.50
CA LEU A 165 6.49 -11.01 0.65
C LEU A 165 6.51 -9.77 1.57
N ILE A 166 7.68 -9.16 1.80
CA ILE A 166 7.80 -7.97 2.65
C ILE A 166 6.91 -6.82 2.15
N ALA A 167 6.81 -6.66 0.83
CA ALA A 167 5.93 -5.72 0.14
C ALA A 167 4.70 -6.40 -0.51
N GLY A 168 4.21 -7.47 0.11
CA GLY A 168 3.18 -8.34 -0.46
C GLY A 168 3.67 -9.12 -1.70
N PRO A 169 2.75 -9.78 -2.42
CA PRO A 169 3.11 -10.50 -3.65
C PRO A 169 3.67 -9.55 -4.72
N GLN A 170 4.88 -9.85 -5.19
CA GLN A 170 5.57 -9.08 -6.21
C GLN A 170 6.14 -10.01 -7.29
N VAL A 171 6.53 -9.42 -8.41
CA VAL A 171 7.27 -10.12 -9.47
C VAL A 171 8.60 -9.39 -9.66
N PRO A 172 9.75 -10.09 -9.60
CA PRO A 172 11.04 -9.50 -9.95
C PRO A 172 11.01 -8.90 -11.36
N ALA A 173 11.46 -7.65 -11.49
CA ALA A 173 11.53 -6.87 -12.71
C ALA A 173 12.90 -7.03 -13.41
N VAL A 174 13.32 -8.28 -13.60
CA VAL A 174 14.59 -8.65 -14.23
C VAL A 174 14.33 -9.71 -15.31
N PRO A 175 14.26 -9.34 -16.61
CA PRO A 175 14.32 -7.98 -17.17
C PRO A 175 13.06 -7.14 -16.87
N PRO A 176 13.13 -5.79 -16.96
CA PRO A 176 12.01 -4.90 -16.64
C PRO A 176 10.85 -4.98 -17.65
N GLY A 177 9.62 -5.01 -17.13
CA GLY A 177 8.39 -4.99 -17.93
C GLY A 177 7.98 -3.58 -18.40
N ALA A 178 6.80 -3.48 -19.02
CA ALA A 178 6.26 -2.19 -19.48
C ALA A 178 6.01 -1.21 -18.32
N TYR A 179 5.42 -1.70 -17.23
CA TYR A 179 5.22 -0.92 -16.01
C TYR A 179 6.55 -0.44 -15.41
N ASP A 180 7.56 -1.31 -15.34
CA ASP A 180 8.84 -0.95 -14.72
C ASP A 180 9.58 0.14 -15.53
N ARG A 181 9.49 0.09 -16.87
CA ARG A 181 10.02 1.16 -17.73
C ARG A 181 9.22 2.46 -17.61
N TYR A 182 7.91 2.36 -17.44
CA TYR A 182 7.05 3.51 -17.16
C TYR A 182 7.44 4.18 -15.84
N PHE A 183 7.59 3.39 -14.77
CA PHE A 183 8.07 3.86 -13.47
C PHE A 183 9.42 4.55 -13.61
N GLU A 184 10.39 3.92 -14.30
CA GLU A 184 11.72 4.49 -14.51
C GLU A 184 11.67 5.83 -15.23
N ALA A 185 10.84 5.97 -16.26
CA ALA A 185 10.63 7.23 -16.96
C ALA A 185 10.00 8.31 -16.06
N GLN A 186 9.09 7.95 -15.14
CA GLN A 186 8.59 8.88 -14.14
C GLN A 186 9.66 9.25 -13.10
N PHE A 187 10.42 8.27 -12.64
CA PHE A 187 11.47 8.45 -11.64
C PHE A 187 12.55 9.43 -12.10
N ALA A 188 12.83 9.52 -13.40
CA ALA A 188 13.79 10.48 -13.95
C ALA A 188 13.53 11.94 -13.50
N TRP A 189 12.27 12.36 -13.42
CA TRP A 189 11.89 13.67 -12.86
C TRP A 189 11.49 13.58 -11.38
N ALA A 190 10.89 12.47 -10.95
CA ALA A 190 10.41 12.31 -9.58
C ALA A 190 11.52 12.02 -8.56
N ARG A 191 12.75 11.69 -8.98
CA ARG A 191 13.88 11.37 -8.10
C ARG A 191 14.22 12.50 -7.14
N LYS A 192 14.01 13.76 -7.54
CA LYS A 192 14.25 14.92 -6.68
C LYS A 192 13.28 14.91 -5.50
N LEU A 193 13.79 15.09 -4.29
CA LEU A 193 12.99 15.14 -3.08
C LEU A 193 12.09 16.40 -3.05
N PRO A 194 10.76 16.28 -2.89
CA PRO A 194 9.88 17.43 -2.76
C PRO A 194 9.97 18.06 -1.35
N ARG A 195 10.75 19.13 -1.21
CA ARG A 195 11.07 19.70 0.12
C ARG A 195 10.16 20.81 0.64
N SER A 196 9.44 21.48 -0.24
CA SER A 196 8.59 22.63 0.11
C SER A 196 7.11 22.40 -0.19
N ASP A 197 6.82 21.54 -1.17
CA ASP A 197 5.46 21.21 -1.56
C ASP A 197 4.96 20.00 -0.77
N GLY A 198 4.20 20.25 0.30
CA GLY A 198 3.54 19.19 1.06
C GLY A 198 2.54 18.37 0.25
N SER A 199 1.94 18.93 -0.80
CA SER A 199 0.97 18.21 -1.63
C SER A 199 1.61 17.08 -2.44
N ALA A 200 2.91 17.20 -2.74
CA ALA A 200 3.71 16.17 -3.41
C ALA A 200 3.89 14.88 -2.58
N TRP A 201 3.56 14.91 -1.28
CA TRP A 201 3.60 13.75 -0.39
C TRP A 201 2.28 12.99 -0.30
N LEU A 202 1.25 13.41 -1.04
CA LEU A 202 0.00 12.66 -1.14
C LEU A 202 0.25 11.32 -1.85
N PHE A 203 -0.39 10.24 -1.37
CA PHE A 203 -0.30 8.85 -1.86
C PHE A 203 1.01 8.08 -1.58
N ASP A 204 1.69 8.39 -0.48
CA ASP A 204 2.78 7.57 0.08
C ASP A 204 3.99 7.34 -0.86
N ARG A 205 4.79 8.39 -0.99
CA ARG A 205 6.04 8.38 -1.76
C ARG A 205 7.05 7.34 -1.28
N PRO A 206 7.38 7.22 0.04
CA PRO A 206 8.38 6.26 0.48
C PRO A 206 8.01 4.81 0.14
N THR A 207 6.77 4.40 0.36
CA THR A 207 6.30 3.05 0.00
C THR A 207 6.43 2.81 -1.49
N THR A 208 6.04 3.78 -2.33
CA THR A 208 6.17 3.70 -3.79
C THR A 208 7.61 3.34 -4.22
N LEU A 209 8.60 3.99 -3.62
CA LEU A 209 10.02 3.77 -3.91
C LEU A 209 10.53 2.43 -3.36
N PHE A 210 10.18 2.08 -2.12
CA PHE A 210 10.55 0.79 -1.52
C PHE A 210 9.98 -0.40 -2.31
N GLN A 211 8.72 -0.33 -2.75
CA GLN A 211 8.12 -1.39 -3.55
C GLN A 211 8.83 -1.58 -4.90
N GLN A 212 9.23 -0.50 -5.56
CA GLN A 212 9.99 -0.62 -6.79
C GLN A 212 11.41 -1.14 -6.54
N TYR A 213 12.04 -0.78 -5.42
CA TYR A 213 13.29 -1.40 -4.99
C TYR A 213 13.13 -2.92 -4.79
N VAL A 214 12.09 -3.38 -4.09
CA VAL A 214 11.80 -4.82 -3.92
C VAL A 214 11.73 -5.56 -5.27
N ARG A 215 11.12 -4.94 -6.28
CA ARG A 215 10.98 -5.53 -7.61
C ARG A 215 12.29 -5.56 -8.40
N THR A 216 13.20 -4.62 -8.19
CA THR A 216 14.34 -4.38 -9.11
C THR A 216 15.71 -4.63 -8.49
N GLY A 217 15.84 -4.57 -7.17
CA GLY A 217 17.13 -4.57 -6.47
C GLY A 217 17.98 -3.32 -6.72
N ARG A 218 17.43 -2.27 -7.35
CA ARG A 218 18.17 -1.07 -7.74
C ARG A 218 18.53 -0.18 -6.55
N VAL A 219 19.81 0.12 -6.41
CA VAL A 219 20.35 0.95 -5.31
C VAL A 219 19.84 2.40 -5.35
N ASP A 220 19.60 2.98 -6.52
CA ASP A 220 19.10 4.35 -6.63
C ASP A 220 17.64 4.49 -6.18
N TYR A 221 16.83 3.43 -6.34
CA TYR A 221 15.49 3.39 -5.76
C TYR A 221 15.53 3.21 -4.24
N LEU A 222 16.43 2.38 -3.73
CA LEU A 222 16.63 2.24 -2.27
C LEU A 222 17.10 3.57 -1.64
N ALA A 223 18.09 4.23 -2.26
CA ALA A 223 18.59 5.52 -1.78
C ALA A 223 17.46 6.57 -1.71
N ALA A 224 16.69 6.71 -2.78
CA ALA A 224 15.55 7.63 -2.81
C ALA A 224 14.45 7.25 -1.81
N ALA A 225 14.22 5.96 -1.57
CA ALA A 225 13.24 5.47 -0.60
C ALA A 225 13.64 5.83 0.82
N VAL A 226 14.90 5.57 1.20
CA VAL A 226 15.45 5.88 2.53
C VAL A 226 15.45 7.39 2.78
N GLU A 227 15.93 8.17 1.81
CA GLU A 227 15.89 9.63 1.89
C GLU A 227 14.46 10.15 2.05
N SER A 228 13.52 9.63 1.25
CA SER A 228 12.11 10.02 1.34
C SER A 228 11.48 9.60 2.67
N TYR A 229 11.84 8.44 3.22
CA TYR A 229 11.35 7.95 4.50
C TYR A 229 11.81 8.83 5.66
N HIS A 230 13.11 9.11 5.75
CA HIS A 230 13.65 9.96 6.80
C HIS A 230 13.09 11.38 6.72
N PHE A 231 13.00 11.96 5.51
CA PHE A 231 12.38 13.27 5.32
C PHE A 231 10.91 13.26 5.75
N TYR A 232 10.14 12.26 5.33
CA TYR A 232 8.74 12.12 5.70
C TYR A 232 8.55 12.05 7.22
N MET A 233 9.29 11.15 7.88
CA MET A 233 9.17 10.92 9.32
C MET A 233 9.62 12.12 10.15
N ALA A 234 10.58 12.91 9.66
CA ALA A 234 10.97 14.18 10.29
C ALA A 234 9.83 15.22 10.31
N HIS A 235 8.83 15.08 9.43
CA HIS A 235 7.67 15.98 9.35
C HIS A 235 6.41 15.38 10.01
N ILE A 236 6.52 14.22 10.67
CA ILE A 236 5.44 13.65 11.47
C ILE A 236 5.48 14.21 12.89
N ARG A 237 4.33 14.70 13.36
CA ARG A 237 4.18 15.22 14.72
C ARG A 237 4.29 14.10 15.76
N ARG A 238 5.32 14.16 16.59
CA ARG A 238 5.56 13.17 17.67
C ARG A 238 4.78 13.43 18.97
N PHE A 239 4.15 14.59 19.12
CA PHE A 239 3.48 15.03 20.34
C PHE A 239 2.00 15.34 20.10
N GLY A 240 1.24 15.49 21.20
CA GLY A 240 -0.20 15.76 21.16
C GLY A 240 -1.04 14.48 21.03
N ALA A 241 -2.31 14.59 21.41
CA ALA A 241 -3.29 13.55 21.14
C ALA A 241 -3.57 13.46 19.63
N PRO A 242 -3.96 12.28 19.09
CA PRO A 242 -4.45 12.19 17.72
C PRO A 242 -5.74 13.00 17.55
N GLY A 243 -5.97 13.52 16.33
CA GLY A 243 -7.17 14.28 16.00
C GLY A 243 -7.11 15.77 16.36
N TRP A 244 -8.08 16.54 15.85
CA TRP A 244 -8.20 17.97 16.13
C TRP A 244 -8.30 18.25 17.65
N PRO A 245 -7.64 19.29 18.19
CA PRO A 245 -6.79 20.28 17.50
C PRO A 245 -5.29 19.94 17.51
N LEU A 246 -4.89 18.90 18.25
CA LEU A 246 -3.48 18.63 18.55
C LEU A 246 -2.77 17.87 17.41
N CYS A 247 -3.49 16.94 16.78
CA CYS A 247 -3.12 16.27 15.55
C CYS A 247 -1.75 15.57 15.65
N GLY A 248 -1.51 14.91 16.79
CA GLY A 248 -0.37 14.01 16.96
C GLY A 248 -0.43 12.87 15.96
N GLY A 249 0.73 12.46 15.44
CA GLY A 249 0.85 11.50 14.33
C GLY A 249 0.58 12.11 12.95
N GLY A 250 0.17 13.39 12.88
CA GLY A 250 -0.10 14.11 11.64
C GLY A 250 1.15 14.58 10.90
N PHE A 251 1.09 14.64 9.57
CA PHE A 251 2.17 15.14 8.71
C PHE A 251 2.06 16.66 8.49
N LYS A 252 3.17 17.41 8.68
CA LYS A 252 3.21 18.85 8.43
C LYS A 252 4.36 19.24 7.51
N LEU A 253 4.04 19.65 6.29
CA LEU A 253 4.96 20.35 5.39
C LEU A 253 4.21 21.42 4.59
N GLY A 254 4.77 22.63 4.52
CA GLY A 254 4.15 23.76 3.83
C GLY A 254 2.70 23.99 4.28
N GLU A 255 1.79 24.10 3.31
CA GLU A 255 0.35 24.35 3.54
C GLU A 255 -0.44 23.13 4.02
N VAL A 256 0.18 21.94 4.14
CA VAL A 256 -0.55 20.76 4.61
C VAL A 256 -1.04 20.97 6.04
N ASN A 257 -2.34 20.70 6.24
CA ASN A 257 -2.93 20.66 7.57
C ASN A 257 -2.49 19.36 8.27
N PRO A 258 -1.83 19.43 9.44
CA PRO A 258 -1.37 18.23 10.16
C PRO A 258 -2.52 17.33 10.61
N CYS A 259 -3.73 17.87 10.72
CA CYS A 259 -4.90 17.10 11.06
C CYS A 259 -5.46 16.35 9.86
N ASP A 260 -4.89 16.43 8.65
CA ASP A 260 -5.40 15.76 7.46
C ASP A 260 -4.79 14.36 7.36
N PRO A 261 -5.52 13.30 7.75
CA PRO A 261 -4.95 11.96 7.88
C PRO A 261 -4.53 11.37 6.53
N LYS A 262 -4.99 11.93 5.39
CA LYS A 262 -4.60 11.45 4.06
C LYS A 262 -3.10 11.51 3.76
N TYR A 263 -2.33 12.22 4.58
CA TYR A 263 -0.86 12.29 4.51
C TYR A 263 -0.14 11.41 5.56
N VAL A 264 -0.87 10.60 6.33
CA VAL A 264 -0.33 9.76 7.42
C VAL A 264 -0.14 8.34 6.90
N TYR A 265 1.09 7.84 6.83
CA TYR A 265 1.45 6.55 6.26
C TYR A 265 2.36 5.79 7.21
N ILE A 266 1.98 4.56 7.51
CA ILE A 266 2.65 3.65 8.44
C ILE A 266 3.43 2.57 7.68
N GLN A 267 2.98 2.19 6.48
CA GLN A 267 3.67 1.20 5.65
C GLN A 267 5.16 1.51 5.37
N PRO A 268 5.60 2.77 5.19
CA PRO A 268 7.01 3.10 5.03
C PRO A 268 7.89 2.59 6.17
N THR A 269 7.43 2.67 7.41
CA THR A 269 8.15 2.18 8.59
C THR A 269 8.35 0.67 8.53
N LEU A 270 7.31 -0.07 8.14
CA LEU A 270 7.40 -1.51 7.95
C LEU A 270 8.45 -1.89 6.91
N LEU A 271 8.46 -1.17 5.79
CA LEU A 271 9.39 -1.43 4.69
C LEU A 271 10.82 -1.03 5.06
N ALA A 272 11.02 0.11 5.73
CA ALA A 272 12.34 0.54 6.22
C ALA A 272 12.92 -0.49 7.21
N LEU A 273 12.15 -0.89 8.22
CA LEU A 273 12.59 -1.89 9.19
C LEU A 273 12.89 -3.25 8.53
N GLY A 274 12.09 -3.66 7.54
CA GLY A 274 12.24 -4.93 6.85
C GLY A 274 13.36 -4.98 5.79
N LEU A 275 13.71 -3.84 5.20
CA LEU A 275 14.64 -3.77 4.05
C LEU A 275 15.98 -3.09 4.39
N THR A 276 16.03 -2.23 5.41
CA THR A 276 17.26 -1.56 5.86
C THR A 276 17.57 -1.83 7.32
N GLY A 277 16.62 -2.31 8.12
CA GLY A 277 16.81 -2.52 9.57
C GLY A 277 16.71 -1.22 10.37
N ASP A 278 16.15 -0.17 9.76
CA ASP A 278 15.97 1.15 10.37
C ASP A 278 14.81 1.15 11.38
N ASP A 279 15.14 1.35 12.65
CA ASP A 279 14.21 1.60 13.76
C ASP A 279 14.41 3.00 14.37
N SER A 280 15.12 3.90 13.69
CA SER A 280 15.50 5.22 14.22
C SER A 280 14.39 6.26 14.11
N GLN A 281 13.40 6.01 13.25
CA GLN A 281 12.39 7.01 12.87
C GLN A 281 11.05 6.86 13.58
N ASP A 282 10.79 5.77 14.31
CA ASP A 282 9.52 5.56 14.99
C ASP A 282 9.66 4.92 16.36
N ASP A 283 8.57 4.97 17.10
CA ASP A 283 8.37 4.24 18.33
C ASP A 283 6.89 3.82 18.42
N GLY A 284 6.57 2.91 19.35
CA GLY A 284 5.21 2.42 19.50
C GLY A 284 4.17 3.52 19.76
N ALA A 285 4.54 4.57 20.48
CA ALA A 285 3.64 5.69 20.77
C ALA A 285 3.40 6.56 19.53
N LEU A 286 4.39 6.70 18.65
CA LEU A 286 4.20 7.37 17.37
C LEU A 286 3.25 6.59 16.47
N ILE A 287 3.43 5.27 16.34
CA ILE A 287 2.53 4.40 15.56
C ILE A 287 1.09 4.49 16.09
N GLU A 288 0.89 4.46 17.40
CA GLU A 288 -0.42 4.66 18.03
C GLU A 288 -1.06 6.00 17.64
N ARG A 289 -0.30 7.09 17.64
CA ARG A 289 -0.80 8.41 17.22
C ARG A 289 -1.16 8.44 15.73
N MET A 290 -0.34 7.82 14.88
CA MET A 290 -0.61 7.75 13.44
C MET A 290 -1.87 6.95 13.14
N VAL A 291 -2.10 5.81 13.82
CA VAL A 291 -3.37 5.08 13.76
C VAL A 291 -4.52 5.94 14.29
N GLY A 292 -4.32 6.61 15.43
CA GLY A 292 -5.32 7.50 16.02
C GLY A 292 -5.72 8.65 15.09
N ALA A 293 -4.80 9.19 14.28
CA ALA A 293 -5.13 10.21 13.28
C ALA A 293 -6.13 9.69 12.24
N TRP A 294 -5.99 8.43 11.82
CA TRP A 294 -6.94 7.76 10.93
C TRP A 294 -8.27 7.42 11.60
N ASP A 295 -8.26 7.04 12.88
CA ASP A 295 -9.48 6.65 13.61
C ASP A 295 -10.33 7.86 13.99
N THR A 296 -9.69 8.95 14.40
CA THR A 296 -10.37 10.23 14.70
C THR A 296 -10.83 10.97 13.46
N GLY A 297 -10.33 10.59 12.27
CA GLY A 297 -10.54 11.34 11.03
C GLY A 297 -9.76 12.66 10.98
N GLY A 298 -8.94 12.94 12.00
CA GLY A 298 -8.17 14.16 12.06
C GLY A 298 -9.03 15.41 12.25
N TRP A 299 -9.22 16.21 11.19
CA TRP A 299 -10.17 17.35 11.16
C TRP A 299 -11.48 17.03 10.42
N THR A 300 -11.62 15.83 9.88
CA THR A 300 -12.81 15.38 9.12
C THR A 300 -13.79 14.62 10.03
N ILE A 301 -14.39 13.53 9.53
CA ILE A 301 -15.26 12.65 10.32
C ILE A 301 -14.47 11.46 10.89
N PRO A 302 -14.73 11.04 12.14
CA PRO A 302 -14.19 9.79 12.66
C PRO A 302 -14.50 8.60 11.76
N ALA A 303 -13.60 7.62 11.75
CA ALA A 303 -13.83 6.40 11.00
C ALA A 303 -15.07 5.66 11.54
N GLY A 304 -15.93 5.21 10.64
CA GLY A 304 -17.19 4.58 11.00
C GLY A 304 -17.98 4.09 9.78
N PRO A 305 -19.16 3.49 10.00
CA PRO A 305 -20.07 3.13 8.93
C PRO A 305 -20.51 4.37 8.14
N TYR A 306 -20.68 4.21 6.83
CA TYR A 306 -21.40 5.18 6.02
C TYR A 306 -22.91 4.99 6.20
N THR A 307 -23.59 5.98 6.77
CA THR A 307 -25.00 5.85 7.19
C THR A 307 -25.98 6.65 6.34
N GLY A 308 -25.51 7.52 5.45
CA GLY A 308 -26.41 8.28 4.58
C GLY A 308 -25.73 9.32 3.69
N LEU A 309 -26.48 9.78 2.70
CA LEU A 309 -26.03 10.77 1.70
C LEU A 309 -25.65 12.13 2.30
N THR A 310 -26.10 12.45 3.52
CA THR A 310 -25.76 13.69 4.23
C THR A 310 -24.50 13.58 5.09
N GLN A 311 -23.82 12.43 5.10
CA GLN A 311 -22.58 12.25 5.83
C GLN A 311 -21.42 12.94 5.10
N LYS A 312 -20.87 13.99 5.72
CA LYS A 312 -19.71 14.74 5.22
C LYS A 312 -18.46 13.88 5.14
N PHE A 313 -17.63 14.15 4.13
CA PHE A 313 -16.24 13.70 4.05
C PHE A 313 -16.03 12.18 4.01
N PHE A 314 -17.04 11.38 3.66
CA PHE A 314 -16.77 10.05 3.14
C PHE A 314 -16.09 10.20 1.78
N THR A 315 -14.88 9.68 1.67
CA THR A 315 -14.16 9.53 0.40
C THR A 315 -13.55 8.15 0.37
N GLU A 316 -13.43 7.57 -0.82
CA GLU A 316 -12.84 6.25 -0.98
C GLU A 316 -11.37 6.25 -0.56
N ARG A 317 -10.67 7.37 -0.75
CA ARG A 317 -9.31 7.58 -0.23
C ARG A 317 -9.25 7.46 1.29
N GLN A 318 -10.16 8.11 2.02
CA GLN A 318 -10.16 8.08 3.49
C GLN A 318 -10.43 6.67 4.02
N ALA A 319 -11.40 5.97 3.43
CA ALA A 319 -11.74 4.61 3.82
C ALA A 319 -10.62 3.62 3.49
N GLY A 320 -10.08 3.69 2.27
CA GLY A 320 -9.08 2.77 1.74
C GLY A 320 -7.69 2.94 2.32
N LEU A 321 -7.12 4.15 2.27
CA LEU A 321 -5.79 4.41 2.83
C LEU A 321 -5.80 4.18 4.34
N GLY A 322 -6.84 4.59 5.05
CA GLY A 322 -6.95 4.36 6.48
C GLY A 322 -6.99 2.87 6.84
N LEU A 323 -7.74 2.05 6.10
CA LEU A 323 -7.70 0.59 6.27
C LEU A 323 -6.27 0.05 6.09
N LEU A 324 -5.59 0.48 5.03
CA LEU A 324 -4.25 0.03 4.72
C LEU A 324 -3.23 0.37 5.81
N GLN A 325 -3.29 1.60 6.34
CA GLN A 325 -2.34 2.01 7.38
C GLN A 325 -2.57 1.24 8.69
N ILE A 326 -3.80 0.88 9.01
CA ILE A 326 -4.10 0.03 10.18
C ILE A 326 -3.60 -1.39 9.95
N VAL A 327 -3.73 -1.95 8.73
CA VAL A 327 -3.08 -3.22 8.38
C VAL A 327 -1.57 -3.13 8.61
N SER A 328 -0.93 -2.07 8.15
CA SER A 328 0.51 -1.87 8.34
C SER A 328 0.90 -1.74 9.82
N ALA A 329 0.09 -1.05 10.63
CA ALA A 329 0.30 -0.96 12.08
C ALA A 329 0.14 -2.31 12.78
N TRP A 330 -0.82 -3.14 12.36
CA TRP A 330 -0.96 -4.51 12.85
C TRP A 330 0.24 -5.37 12.45
N GLU A 331 0.70 -5.28 11.20
CA GLU A 331 1.87 -6.01 10.72
C GLU A 331 3.18 -5.60 11.42
N LEU A 332 3.29 -4.35 11.86
CA LEU A 332 4.42 -3.85 12.65
C LEU A 332 4.41 -4.34 14.10
N THR A 333 3.22 -4.37 14.73
CA THR A 333 3.12 -4.44 16.19
C THR A 333 2.47 -5.72 16.71
N GLY A 334 1.72 -6.44 15.88
CA GLY A 334 0.91 -7.59 16.26
C GLY A 334 -0.25 -7.26 17.21
N LYS A 335 -0.54 -5.98 17.48
CA LYS A 335 -1.56 -5.61 18.46
C LYS A 335 -2.96 -6.01 17.99
N ARG A 336 -3.66 -6.75 18.85
CA ARG A 336 -5.03 -7.22 18.60
C ARG A 336 -6.04 -6.09 18.39
N GLU A 337 -5.76 -4.90 18.93
CA GLU A 337 -6.61 -3.72 18.72
C GLU A 337 -6.67 -3.32 17.24
N TYR A 338 -5.54 -3.31 16.54
CA TYR A 338 -5.50 -2.99 15.12
C TYR A 338 -6.18 -4.07 14.28
N LEU A 339 -6.05 -5.34 14.66
CA LEU A 339 -6.79 -6.43 14.01
C LEU A 339 -8.31 -6.25 14.11
N ARG A 340 -8.81 -5.78 15.27
CA ARG A 340 -10.22 -5.42 15.42
C ARG A 340 -10.60 -4.23 14.54
N HIS A 341 -9.78 -3.17 14.49
CA HIS A 341 -10.06 -1.99 13.66
C HIS A 341 -10.08 -2.33 12.16
N ILE A 342 -9.24 -3.28 11.70
CA ILE A 342 -9.31 -3.85 10.35
C ILE A 342 -10.67 -4.51 10.13
N GLY A 343 -11.07 -5.40 11.04
CA GLY A 343 -12.36 -6.11 10.97
C GLY A 343 -13.57 -5.17 10.94
N ASP A 344 -13.53 -4.09 11.73
CA ASP A 344 -14.56 -3.06 11.79
C ASP A 344 -14.67 -2.30 10.47
N ARG A 345 -13.53 -1.79 9.93
CA ARG A 345 -13.51 -1.05 8.65
C ARG A 345 -13.91 -1.92 7.46
N VAL A 346 -13.45 -3.18 7.41
CA VAL A 346 -13.90 -4.15 6.40
C VAL A 346 -15.41 -4.40 6.54
N GLY A 347 -15.91 -4.50 7.77
CA GLY A 347 -17.35 -4.63 8.04
C GLY A 347 -18.16 -3.43 7.57
N TRP A 348 -17.69 -2.21 7.82
CA TRP A 348 -18.36 -0.99 7.35
C TRP A 348 -18.39 -0.89 5.84
N LEU A 349 -17.27 -1.17 5.16
CA LEU A 349 -17.20 -1.20 3.70
C LEU A 349 -18.12 -2.28 3.11
N TYR A 350 -18.16 -3.46 3.72
CA TYR A 350 -19.05 -4.53 3.30
C TYR A 350 -20.51 -4.11 3.45
N GLN A 351 -20.89 -3.57 4.60
CA GLN A 351 -22.26 -3.11 4.83
C GLN A 351 -22.65 -1.98 3.87
N HIS A 352 -21.77 -1.02 3.61
CA HIS A 352 -22.01 0.06 2.67
C HIS A 352 -22.28 -0.47 1.25
N GLN A 353 -21.44 -1.36 0.74
CA GLN A 353 -21.62 -1.90 -0.62
C GLN A 353 -22.86 -2.81 -0.74
N GLN A 354 -23.23 -3.52 0.33
CA GLN A 354 -24.38 -4.43 0.36
C GLN A 354 -25.69 -3.75 0.81
N HIS A 355 -25.64 -2.53 1.32
CA HIS A 355 -26.79 -1.76 1.77
C HIS A 355 -26.53 -0.28 1.52
N ASN A 356 -26.48 0.13 0.25
CA ASN A 356 -26.29 1.54 -0.08
C ASN A 356 -27.43 2.38 0.56
N PRO A 357 -27.11 3.42 1.35
CA PRO A 357 -28.10 4.12 2.16
C PRO A 357 -28.97 5.10 1.37
N ASP A 358 -28.83 5.13 0.04
CA ASP A 358 -29.59 5.95 -0.89
C ASP A 358 -30.94 5.32 -1.32
N GLY A 359 -31.14 4.02 -1.04
CA GLY A 359 -32.32 3.28 -1.46
C GLY A 359 -32.39 2.93 -2.95
N LEU A 360 -31.32 3.13 -3.71
CA LEU A 360 -31.28 2.85 -5.17
C LEU A 360 -30.87 1.41 -5.51
N GLY A 361 -30.61 0.61 -4.48
CA GLY A 361 -30.13 -0.76 -4.61
C GLY A 361 -28.61 -0.84 -4.78
N ASN A 362 -28.10 -2.08 -4.75
CA ASN A 362 -26.67 -2.34 -4.79
C ASN A 362 -26.23 -2.68 -6.21
N ASP A 363 -25.25 -1.95 -6.72
CA ASP A 363 -24.64 -2.18 -8.03
C ASP A 363 -23.17 -2.61 -7.95
N GLY A 364 -22.63 -2.71 -6.73
CA GLY A 364 -21.25 -3.09 -6.45
C GLY A 364 -20.31 -1.91 -6.19
N SER A 365 -20.77 -0.65 -6.21
CA SER A 365 -19.98 0.50 -5.76
C SER A 365 -20.19 0.81 -4.28
N TRP A 366 -19.26 1.56 -3.69
CA TRP A 366 -19.42 2.22 -2.39
C TRP A 366 -20.06 3.58 -2.64
N ARG A 367 -21.37 3.60 -2.90
CA ARG A 367 -22.02 4.79 -3.42
C ARG A 367 -22.15 5.88 -2.36
N SER A 368 -21.73 7.10 -2.69
CA SER A 368 -21.87 8.28 -1.85
C SER A 368 -22.47 9.44 -2.64
N SER A 369 -22.83 10.51 -1.93
CA SER A 369 -23.26 11.78 -2.52
C SER A 369 -22.07 12.51 -3.14
N TRP A 370 -22.24 13.00 -4.37
CA TRP A 370 -21.26 13.87 -5.04
C TRP A 370 -21.07 15.18 -4.27
N ASP A 371 -22.16 15.82 -3.87
CA ASP A 371 -22.09 17.11 -3.16
C ASP A 371 -21.27 16.98 -1.88
N MET A 372 -21.55 15.95 -1.09
CA MET A 372 -20.85 15.72 0.18
C MET A 372 -19.42 15.22 -0.01
N HIS A 373 -19.14 14.53 -1.12
CA HIS A 373 -17.82 14.08 -1.51
C HIS A 373 -16.90 15.28 -1.82
N GLU A 374 -17.40 16.28 -2.54
CA GLU A 374 -16.66 17.51 -2.89
C GLU A 374 -16.71 18.60 -1.79
N GLY A 375 -17.40 18.32 -0.68
CA GLY A 375 -17.49 19.24 0.46
C GLY A 375 -18.55 20.35 0.29
N ASN A 376 -19.44 20.21 -0.68
CA ASN A 376 -20.59 21.07 -0.90
C ASN A 376 -21.72 20.75 0.10
N PRO A 377 -22.69 21.67 0.31
CA PRO A 377 -23.93 21.34 0.99
C PRO A 377 -24.72 20.29 0.20
N TYR A 378 -25.28 19.29 0.89
CA TYR A 378 -26.16 18.31 0.27
C TYR A 378 -27.46 18.94 -0.24
N ASP A 379 -27.80 18.70 -1.51
CA ASP A 379 -29.12 18.98 -2.06
C ASP A 379 -29.65 17.75 -2.82
N ALA A 380 -30.71 17.13 -2.26
CA ALA A 380 -31.33 15.94 -2.84
C ALA A 380 -31.86 16.15 -4.28
N ALA A 381 -32.16 17.38 -4.70
CA ALA A 381 -32.65 17.68 -6.04
C ALA A 381 -31.54 17.64 -7.10
N THR A 382 -30.30 17.96 -6.71
CA THR A 382 -29.15 18.08 -7.61
C THR A 382 -28.08 17.03 -7.40
N ASP A 383 -28.08 16.35 -6.25
CA ASP A 383 -27.05 15.37 -5.90
C ASP A 383 -26.95 14.26 -6.96
N VAL A 384 -25.72 13.78 -7.12
CA VAL A 384 -25.36 12.75 -8.08
C VAL A 384 -24.83 11.56 -7.29
N PRO A 385 -25.70 10.63 -6.84
CA PRO A 385 -25.26 9.47 -6.08
C PRO A 385 -24.39 8.58 -6.98
N GLY A 386 -23.14 8.35 -6.57
CA GLY A 386 -22.14 7.68 -7.40
C GLY A 386 -20.90 7.27 -6.61
N SER A 387 -19.82 6.97 -7.34
CA SER A 387 -18.51 6.70 -6.77
C SER A 387 -17.43 7.18 -7.73
N SER A 388 -16.28 7.59 -7.20
CA SER A 388 -15.11 7.93 -8.00
C SER A 388 -14.32 6.66 -8.35
N PRO A 389 -14.23 6.26 -9.63
CA PRO A 389 -13.52 5.06 -10.04
C PRO A 389 -12.07 5.02 -9.55
N TRP A 390 -11.35 6.12 -9.73
CA TRP A 390 -9.94 6.20 -9.39
C TRP A 390 -9.73 6.28 -7.88
N MET A 391 -10.53 7.04 -7.13
CA MET A 391 -10.39 7.04 -5.67
C MET A 391 -10.74 5.68 -5.07
N THR A 392 -11.69 4.95 -5.67
CA THR A 392 -12.05 3.58 -5.24
C THR A 392 -10.88 2.61 -5.36
N GLN A 393 -9.88 2.87 -6.19
CA GLN A 393 -8.64 2.09 -6.17
C GLN A 393 -8.03 2.03 -4.76
N ASN A 394 -8.09 3.11 -3.97
CA ASN A 394 -7.57 3.14 -2.59
C ASN A 394 -8.32 2.16 -1.69
N ILE A 395 -9.65 2.02 -1.85
CA ILE A 395 -10.42 1.00 -1.13
C ILE A 395 -9.94 -0.39 -1.54
N ILE A 396 -9.81 -0.65 -2.84
CA ILE A 396 -9.35 -1.96 -3.33
C ILE A 396 -7.95 -2.28 -2.82
N ASP A 397 -7.07 -1.30 -2.73
CA ASP A 397 -5.73 -1.45 -2.20
C ASP A 397 -5.75 -1.80 -0.70
N GLY A 398 -6.51 -1.05 0.11
CA GLY A 398 -6.72 -1.35 1.52
C GLY A 398 -7.34 -2.74 1.73
N LEU A 399 -8.33 -3.10 0.93
CA LEU A 399 -8.97 -4.42 0.95
C LEU A 399 -8.01 -5.54 0.54
N TRP A 400 -7.17 -5.32 -0.48
CA TRP A 400 -6.15 -6.28 -0.89
C TRP A 400 -5.17 -6.57 0.26
N HIS A 401 -4.64 -5.53 0.89
CA HIS A 401 -3.76 -5.68 2.05
C HIS A 401 -4.47 -6.33 3.25
N ALA A 402 -5.72 -5.95 3.52
CA ALA A 402 -6.51 -6.57 4.59
C ALA A 402 -6.79 -8.06 4.30
N TRP A 403 -7.05 -8.44 3.05
CA TRP A 403 -7.24 -9.84 2.67
C TRP A 403 -5.96 -10.65 2.84
N LEU A 404 -4.80 -10.10 2.47
CA LEU A 404 -3.51 -10.77 2.70
C LEU A 404 -3.25 -11.00 4.19
N ALA A 405 -3.59 -10.02 5.03
CA ALA A 405 -3.37 -10.06 6.47
C ALA A 405 -4.35 -10.98 7.22
N THR A 406 -5.60 -11.06 6.76
CA THR A 406 -6.69 -11.63 7.57
C THR A 406 -7.45 -12.77 6.91
N GLY A 407 -7.41 -12.87 5.58
CA GLY A 407 -8.22 -13.82 4.86
C GLY A 407 -9.71 -13.54 4.82
N ASP A 408 -10.14 -12.36 5.22
CA ASP A 408 -11.56 -12.06 5.42
C ASP A 408 -12.38 -12.35 4.15
N ALA A 409 -13.30 -13.32 4.26
CA ALA A 409 -14.10 -13.84 3.16
C ALA A 409 -15.07 -12.80 2.58
N ARG A 410 -15.31 -11.69 3.29
CA ARG A 410 -16.11 -10.56 2.80
C ARG A 410 -15.39 -9.79 1.69
N ILE A 411 -14.07 -9.88 1.60
CA ILE A 411 -13.25 -9.04 0.71
C ILE A 411 -13.34 -9.45 -0.78
N PRO A 412 -13.10 -10.71 -1.17
CA PRO A 412 -13.22 -11.12 -2.57
C PRO A 412 -14.55 -10.73 -3.24
N PRO A 413 -15.74 -10.93 -2.64
CA PRO A 413 -16.99 -10.49 -3.25
C PRO A 413 -17.06 -8.96 -3.38
N MET A 414 -16.52 -8.18 -2.44
CA MET A 414 -16.49 -6.72 -2.57
C MET A 414 -15.68 -6.26 -3.79
N ILE A 415 -14.47 -6.79 -3.96
CA ILE A 415 -13.58 -6.44 -5.07
C ILE A 415 -14.20 -6.85 -6.41
N THR A 416 -14.78 -8.05 -6.50
CA THR A 416 -15.42 -8.53 -7.75
C THR A 416 -16.71 -7.76 -8.08
N ALA A 417 -17.50 -7.38 -7.08
CA ALA A 417 -18.68 -6.53 -7.27
C ALA A 417 -18.27 -5.16 -7.84
N PHE A 418 -17.23 -4.53 -7.28
CA PHE A 418 -16.71 -3.28 -7.82
C PHE A 418 -16.13 -3.44 -9.23
N GLY A 419 -15.43 -4.55 -9.52
CA GLY A 419 -14.96 -4.85 -10.88
C GLY A 419 -16.10 -4.92 -11.91
N ARG A 420 -17.26 -5.49 -11.54
CA ARG A 420 -18.47 -5.49 -12.39
C ARG A 420 -19.04 -4.09 -12.58
N TYR A 421 -19.09 -3.31 -11.51
CA TYR A 421 -19.54 -1.91 -11.54
C TYR A 421 -18.65 -1.08 -12.47
N LEU A 422 -17.34 -1.13 -12.26
CA LEU A 422 -16.33 -0.39 -13.02
C LEU A 422 -16.43 -0.69 -14.51
N GLU A 423 -16.54 -1.97 -14.89
CA GLU A 423 -16.68 -2.34 -16.31
C GLU A 423 -17.96 -1.81 -16.97
N ARG A 424 -19.07 -1.66 -16.22
CA ARG A 424 -20.34 -1.20 -16.77
C ARG A 424 -20.48 0.31 -16.79
N TYR A 425 -19.99 0.99 -15.76
CA TYR A 425 -20.32 2.39 -15.49
C TYR A 425 -19.10 3.30 -15.32
N GLY A 426 -17.91 2.72 -15.13
CA GLY A 426 -16.71 3.47 -14.78
C GLY A 426 -15.97 4.11 -15.95
N TRP A 427 -16.21 3.67 -17.19
CA TRP A 427 -15.44 4.08 -18.36
C TRP A 427 -16.21 5.04 -19.29
N ILE A 428 -15.49 5.97 -19.91
CA ILE A 428 -16.02 6.81 -21.00
C ILE A 428 -15.78 6.07 -22.31
N ASP A 429 -16.85 5.79 -23.06
CA ASP A 429 -16.74 5.14 -24.37
C ASP A 429 -16.50 6.16 -25.50
N ALA A 430 -15.97 5.67 -26.62
CA ALA A 430 -15.67 6.49 -27.80
C ALA A 430 -16.92 7.17 -28.38
N LYS A 431 -18.10 6.56 -28.22
CA LYS A 431 -19.38 7.13 -28.66
C LYS A 431 -19.74 8.38 -27.85
N THR A 432 -19.45 8.37 -26.55
CA THR A 432 -19.66 9.51 -25.66
C THR A 432 -18.74 10.66 -26.06
N VAL A 433 -17.45 10.39 -26.27
CA VAL A 433 -16.47 11.38 -26.78
C VAL A 433 -16.95 11.98 -28.10
N ALA A 434 -17.39 11.15 -29.05
CA ALA A 434 -17.87 11.62 -30.36
C ALA A 434 -19.16 12.46 -30.24
N THR A 435 -20.10 12.05 -29.39
CA THR A 435 -21.37 12.77 -29.18
C THR A 435 -21.15 14.13 -28.52
N VAL A 436 -20.26 14.21 -27.53
CA VAL A 436 -19.97 15.46 -26.80
C VAL A 436 -19.03 16.37 -27.60
N GLY A 437 -18.25 15.81 -28.52
CA GLY A 437 -17.26 16.55 -29.30
C GLY A 437 -16.03 16.97 -28.48
N LYS A 438 -15.79 16.32 -27.34
CA LYS A 438 -14.65 16.57 -26.45
C LYS A 438 -13.98 15.26 -26.06
N ASP A 439 -12.67 15.21 -26.25
CA ASP A 439 -11.84 14.10 -25.81
C ASP A 439 -11.05 14.54 -24.57
N TRP A 440 -11.28 13.86 -23.46
CA TRP A 440 -10.62 14.14 -22.16
C TRP A 440 -9.33 13.35 -21.96
N ARG A 441 -8.97 12.47 -22.89
CA ARG A 441 -7.74 11.67 -22.80
C ARG A 441 -6.51 12.56 -23.04
N ASP A 442 -5.43 12.36 -22.28
CA ASP A 442 -4.13 12.92 -22.62
C ASP A 442 -3.70 12.32 -23.98
N PRO A 443 -3.33 13.16 -24.97
CA PRO A 443 -2.86 12.72 -26.28
C PRO A 443 -1.73 11.69 -26.21
N CYS A 444 -0.93 11.70 -25.13
CA CYS A 444 0.13 10.73 -24.92
C CYS A 444 -0.37 9.28 -24.85
N SER A 445 -1.63 9.04 -24.48
CA SER A 445 -2.25 7.71 -24.38
C SER A 445 -2.57 7.09 -25.75
N GLY A 446 -2.54 7.89 -26.81
CA GLY A 446 -2.80 7.50 -28.19
C GLY A 446 -4.29 7.21 -28.49
N PRO A 447 -4.63 6.89 -29.76
CA PRO A 447 -6.03 6.76 -30.20
C PRO A 447 -6.82 5.67 -29.48
N GLY A 448 -6.14 4.61 -29.03
CA GLY A 448 -6.70 3.51 -28.25
C GLY A 448 -6.70 3.72 -26.73
N GLY A 449 -6.27 4.90 -26.26
CA GLY A 449 -6.23 5.26 -24.85
C GLY A 449 -7.59 5.12 -24.19
N GLN A 450 -7.58 4.67 -22.94
CA GLN A 450 -8.77 4.56 -22.11
C GLN A 450 -8.93 5.82 -21.25
N ILE A 451 -10.13 6.02 -20.70
CA ILE A 451 -10.37 7.02 -19.66
C ILE A 451 -11.58 6.58 -18.84
N SER A 452 -11.45 6.67 -17.51
CA SER A 452 -12.57 6.53 -16.59
C SER A 452 -13.25 7.86 -16.34
N TRP A 453 -14.51 7.83 -15.93
CA TRP A 453 -15.14 9.01 -15.33
C TRP A 453 -14.38 9.44 -14.08
N TYR A 454 -14.34 10.74 -13.80
CA TYR A 454 -13.96 11.27 -12.49
C TYR A 454 -14.95 10.80 -11.42
N TRP A 455 -16.25 10.88 -11.77
CA TRP A 455 -17.38 10.42 -10.99
C TRP A 455 -18.28 9.55 -11.85
N SER A 456 -18.57 8.34 -11.39
CA SER A 456 -19.41 7.37 -12.10
C SER A 456 -20.69 7.10 -11.33
N SER A 457 -21.77 6.76 -12.03
CA SER A 457 -23.02 6.34 -11.41
C SER A 457 -23.83 5.45 -12.34
N ALA A 458 -24.54 4.48 -11.76
CA ALA A 458 -25.49 3.63 -12.47
C ALA A 458 -26.92 4.23 -12.56
N HIS A 459 -27.19 5.33 -11.86
CA HIS A 459 -28.56 5.83 -11.63
C HIS A 459 -28.82 7.24 -12.17
N VAL A 460 -27.81 7.87 -12.76
CA VAL A 460 -27.95 9.22 -13.33
C VAL A 460 -27.74 9.19 -14.84
N ASP A 461 -28.34 10.15 -15.53
CA ASP A 461 -28.15 10.28 -16.96
C ASP A 461 -26.71 10.66 -17.33
N ARG A 462 -26.34 10.38 -18.58
CA ARG A 462 -25.00 10.67 -19.09
C ARG A 462 -24.69 12.16 -19.10
N ALA A 463 -25.69 13.03 -19.27
CA ALA A 463 -25.47 14.47 -19.37
C ALA A 463 -24.96 15.04 -18.05
N ARG A 464 -25.47 14.56 -16.90
CA ARG A 464 -24.97 14.91 -15.56
C ARG A 464 -23.52 14.46 -15.36
N LEU A 465 -23.17 13.24 -15.77
CA LEU A 465 -21.79 12.74 -15.68
C LEU A 465 -20.83 13.57 -16.55
N VAL A 466 -21.25 13.95 -17.76
CA VAL A 466 -20.48 14.82 -18.66
C VAL A 466 -20.31 16.22 -18.05
N ALA A 467 -21.31 16.75 -17.36
CA ALA A 467 -21.20 18.04 -16.68
C ALA A 467 -20.13 17.99 -15.57
N ILE A 468 -20.13 16.94 -14.75
CA ILE A 468 -19.09 16.73 -13.72
C ILE A 468 -17.72 16.56 -14.37
N GLU A 469 -17.59 15.71 -15.40
CA GLU A 469 -16.31 15.49 -16.09
C GLU A 469 -15.76 16.79 -16.72
N ASN A 470 -16.64 17.68 -17.16
CA ASN A 470 -16.23 18.97 -17.70
C ASN A 470 -15.78 19.97 -16.64
N ALA A 471 -16.35 19.93 -15.44
CA ALA A 471 -16.02 20.84 -14.35
C ALA A 471 -14.80 20.35 -13.56
N ASP A 472 -14.77 19.06 -13.22
CA ASP A 472 -13.89 18.49 -12.19
C ASP A 472 -13.03 17.32 -12.71
N GLY A 473 -13.25 16.83 -13.93
CA GLY A 473 -12.53 15.68 -14.53
C GLY A 473 -11.07 15.93 -14.90
N TRP A 474 -10.43 16.91 -14.29
CA TRP A 474 -9.01 17.17 -14.47
C TRP A 474 -8.21 15.94 -14.01
N TYR A 475 -7.31 15.46 -14.86
CA TYR A 475 -6.45 14.30 -14.62
C TYR A 475 -7.16 12.93 -14.56
N SER A 476 -8.45 12.81 -14.88
CA SER A 476 -9.17 11.51 -14.89
C SER A 476 -8.41 10.42 -15.65
N ASP A 477 -7.78 10.78 -16.76
CA ASP A 477 -7.00 9.89 -17.60
C ASP A 477 -5.60 9.57 -17.01
N ALA A 478 -5.01 10.51 -16.27
CA ALA A 478 -3.73 10.33 -15.58
C ALA A 478 -3.83 9.28 -14.47
N HIS A 479 -5.05 8.97 -14.00
CA HIS A 479 -5.37 7.94 -13.01
C HIS A 479 -5.62 6.54 -13.62
N ASN A 480 -5.56 6.37 -14.95
CA ASN A 480 -5.74 5.05 -15.56
C ASN A 480 -4.69 4.02 -15.14
N VAL A 481 -3.49 4.46 -14.72
CA VAL A 481 -2.41 3.58 -14.28
C VAL A 481 -2.81 2.83 -13.01
N GLU A 482 -3.34 3.53 -12.01
CA GLU A 482 -3.78 2.93 -10.75
C GLU A 482 -5.07 2.10 -10.92
N LEU A 483 -5.93 2.46 -11.88
CA LEU A 483 -7.12 1.66 -12.24
C LEU A 483 -6.80 0.25 -12.77
N THR A 484 -5.53 -0.05 -13.06
CA THR A 484 -5.13 -1.44 -13.33
C THR A 484 -5.28 -2.35 -12.11
N LEU A 485 -5.17 -1.82 -10.88
CA LEU A 485 -5.37 -2.60 -9.64
C LEU A 485 -6.79 -3.13 -9.48
N PRO A 486 -7.87 -2.30 -9.49
CA PRO A 486 -9.23 -2.80 -9.35
C PRO A 486 -9.60 -3.83 -10.42
N VAL A 487 -9.14 -3.64 -11.67
CA VAL A 487 -9.41 -4.57 -12.76
C VAL A 487 -8.67 -5.90 -12.54
N ALA A 488 -7.38 -5.87 -12.22
CA ALA A 488 -6.58 -7.08 -12.01
C ALA A 488 -6.99 -7.85 -10.75
N ALA A 489 -7.32 -7.15 -9.65
CA ALA A 489 -7.79 -7.77 -8.42
C ALA A 489 -9.17 -8.42 -8.62
N ALA A 490 -10.10 -7.76 -9.29
CA ALA A 490 -11.39 -8.36 -9.64
C ALA A 490 -11.23 -9.59 -10.53
N ARG A 491 -10.28 -9.58 -11.47
CA ARG A 491 -9.98 -10.74 -12.32
C ARG A 491 -9.43 -11.91 -11.50
N TYR A 492 -8.54 -11.64 -10.54
CA TYR A 492 -7.95 -12.63 -9.67
C TYR A 492 -8.97 -13.35 -8.78
N PHE A 493 -9.98 -12.62 -8.28
CA PHE A 493 -11.04 -13.16 -7.41
C PHE A 493 -12.29 -13.64 -8.16
N SER A 494 -12.55 -13.19 -9.38
CA SER A 494 -13.76 -13.57 -10.12
C SER A 494 -13.70 -15.03 -10.55
N THR A 495 -14.77 -15.79 -10.31
CA THR A 495 -15.00 -17.12 -10.92
C THR A 495 -15.94 -17.07 -12.13
N ASP A 496 -16.47 -15.89 -12.46
CA ASP A 496 -17.40 -15.66 -13.57
C ASP A 496 -16.60 -15.50 -14.89
N PRO A 497 -16.70 -16.44 -15.84
CA PRO A 497 -15.89 -16.40 -17.07
C PRO A 497 -16.19 -15.18 -17.95
N LYS A 498 -17.43 -14.68 -17.96
CA LYS A 498 -17.79 -13.50 -18.77
C LYS A 498 -17.14 -12.24 -18.21
N LEU A 499 -17.17 -12.10 -16.88
CA LEU A 499 -16.49 -11.01 -16.21
C LEU A 499 -14.97 -11.11 -16.39
N GLN A 500 -14.38 -12.29 -16.21
CA GLN A 500 -12.94 -12.50 -16.42
C GLN A 500 -12.52 -12.05 -17.83
N GLN A 501 -13.27 -12.45 -18.86
CA GLN A 501 -12.97 -12.07 -20.24
C GLN A 501 -13.12 -10.56 -20.47
N ALA A 502 -14.09 -9.89 -19.82
CA ALA A 502 -14.23 -8.44 -19.89
C ALA A 502 -13.05 -7.72 -19.25
N LEU A 503 -12.65 -8.15 -18.04
CA LEU A 503 -11.51 -7.60 -17.32
C LEU A 503 -10.18 -7.86 -18.05
N ASP A 504 -10.01 -9.00 -18.71
CA ASP A 504 -8.85 -9.26 -19.57
C ASP A 504 -8.76 -8.28 -20.74
N ARG A 505 -9.88 -8.05 -21.45
CA ARG A 505 -9.93 -7.03 -22.52
C ARG A 505 -9.64 -5.64 -21.96
N ARG A 506 -10.16 -5.31 -20.78
CA ARG A 506 -9.89 -4.03 -20.11
C ARG A 506 -8.41 -3.86 -19.81
N MET A 507 -7.75 -4.88 -19.25
CA MET A 507 -6.32 -4.84 -18.96
C MET A 507 -5.47 -4.68 -20.22
N GLN A 508 -5.85 -5.34 -21.32
CA GLN A 508 -5.18 -5.15 -22.61
C GLN A 508 -5.32 -3.70 -23.09
N ALA A 509 -6.49 -3.09 -22.95
CA ALA A 509 -6.71 -1.70 -23.31
C ALA A 509 -5.93 -0.73 -22.41
N LEU A 510 -5.88 -0.99 -21.09
CA LEU A 510 -5.11 -0.19 -20.13
C LEU A 510 -3.59 -0.32 -20.29
N ALA A 511 -3.08 -1.27 -21.08
CA ALA A 511 -1.64 -1.36 -21.35
C ALA A 511 -1.09 -0.08 -22.02
N SER A 512 -1.94 0.68 -22.73
CA SER A 512 -1.56 1.98 -23.29
C SER A 512 -1.26 3.04 -22.21
N SER A 513 -1.74 2.87 -20.98
CA SER A 513 -1.46 3.78 -19.86
C SER A 513 0.00 3.75 -19.42
N TYR A 514 0.73 2.67 -19.74
CA TYR A 514 2.19 2.58 -19.52
C TYR A 514 3.00 3.23 -20.66
N ASN A 515 2.42 4.17 -21.41
CA ASN A 515 3.12 4.92 -22.43
C ASN A 515 4.21 5.82 -21.83
N LEU A 516 5.43 5.74 -22.37
CA LEU A 516 6.58 6.49 -21.87
C LEU A 516 6.47 8.01 -22.09
N ALA A 517 5.71 8.46 -23.10
CA ALA A 517 5.39 9.88 -23.25
C ALA A 517 4.51 10.37 -22.10
N CYS A 518 3.52 9.57 -21.68
CA CYS A 518 2.70 9.88 -20.50
C CYS A 518 3.54 9.88 -19.21
N ALA A 519 4.50 8.96 -19.08
CA ALA A 519 5.40 8.92 -17.93
C ALA A 519 6.23 10.19 -17.76
N ARG A 520 6.54 10.90 -18.84
CA ARG A 520 7.35 12.13 -18.80
C ARG A 520 6.57 13.36 -18.33
N ASN A 521 5.25 13.28 -18.22
CA ASN A 521 4.43 14.38 -17.74
C ASN A 521 4.62 14.55 -16.22
N ALA A 522 5.35 15.62 -15.86
CA ALA A 522 5.69 16.01 -14.49
C ALA A 522 4.83 17.19 -13.98
N GLY A 523 3.65 17.44 -14.56
CA GLY A 523 2.81 18.60 -14.25
C GLY A 523 2.35 18.69 -12.78
N THR A 524 2.37 17.57 -12.06
CA THR A 524 2.14 17.54 -10.61
C THR A 524 2.96 16.41 -9.97
N ALA A 525 3.74 16.74 -8.94
CA ALA A 525 4.70 15.82 -8.34
C ALA A 525 4.04 14.58 -7.71
N ARG A 526 2.86 14.77 -7.10
CA ARG A 526 2.05 13.69 -6.51
C ARG A 526 1.60 12.62 -7.52
N ARG A 527 1.66 12.91 -8.84
CA ARG A 527 1.38 11.92 -9.89
C ARG A 527 2.25 10.69 -9.81
N PHE A 528 3.52 10.88 -9.42
CA PHE A 528 4.43 9.77 -9.23
C PHE A 528 3.91 8.78 -8.18
N ASN A 529 3.32 9.28 -7.10
CA ASN A 529 2.89 8.43 -5.99
C ASN A 529 1.61 7.68 -6.34
N TRP A 530 0.55 8.37 -6.78
CA TRP A 530 -0.73 7.70 -7.07
C TRP A 530 -0.60 6.66 -8.19
N ASN A 531 0.21 6.94 -9.22
CA ASN A 531 0.38 6.00 -10.32
C ASN A 531 1.06 4.69 -9.91
N ASN A 532 1.87 4.69 -8.85
CA ASN A 532 2.79 3.59 -8.59
C ASN A 532 2.59 2.90 -7.22
N ARG A 533 1.93 3.55 -6.27
CA ARG A 533 1.72 3.02 -4.90
C ARG A 533 1.02 1.65 -4.87
N GLY A 534 -0.02 1.47 -5.66
CA GLY A 534 -0.82 0.24 -5.71
C GLY A 534 -0.59 -0.62 -6.96
N THR A 535 0.23 -0.15 -7.91
CA THR A 535 0.31 -0.73 -9.26
C THR A 535 1.35 -1.85 -9.37
N GLY A 536 2.35 -1.90 -8.48
CA GLY A 536 3.40 -2.93 -8.52
C GLY A 536 2.86 -4.37 -8.46
N VAL A 537 1.85 -4.61 -7.61
CA VAL A 537 1.23 -5.94 -7.43
C VAL A 537 0.43 -6.41 -8.66
N VAL A 538 -0.01 -5.49 -9.53
CA VAL A 538 -0.73 -5.84 -10.76
C VAL A 538 0.09 -6.77 -11.64
N GLN A 539 1.41 -6.59 -11.65
CA GLN A 539 2.33 -7.45 -12.42
C GLN A 539 2.32 -8.90 -11.91
N TRP A 540 2.06 -9.10 -10.61
CA TRP A 540 1.85 -10.42 -10.02
C TRP A 540 0.44 -10.96 -10.28
N LEU A 541 -0.59 -10.15 -10.05
CA LEU A 541 -2.01 -10.54 -10.24
C LEU A 541 -2.28 -11.04 -11.66
N MET A 542 -1.74 -10.35 -12.68
CA MET A 542 -1.96 -10.72 -14.08
C MET A 542 -1.24 -12.01 -14.50
N ARG A 543 -0.27 -12.50 -13.73
CA ARG A 543 0.36 -13.81 -13.95
C ARG A 543 -0.42 -14.96 -13.30
N GLN A 544 -1.34 -14.64 -12.38
CA GLN A 544 -2.16 -15.66 -11.74
C GLN A 544 -3.28 -16.12 -12.66
N ARG A 545 -3.72 -17.36 -12.44
CA ARG A 545 -4.93 -17.87 -13.10
C ARG A 545 -6.13 -17.06 -12.61
N ALA A 546 -6.99 -16.60 -13.51
CA ALA A 546 -8.22 -15.92 -13.11
C ALA A 546 -9.05 -16.80 -12.15
N GLY A 547 -9.63 -16.18 -11.12
CA GLY A 547 -10.37 -16.86 -10.07
C GLY A 547 -9.55 -17.68 -9.08
N SER A 548 -8.21 -17.71 -9.16
CA SER A 548 -7.40 -18.46 -8.18
C SER A 548 -7.49 -17.89 -6.76
N GLY A 549 -7.83 -16.60 -6.62
CA GLY A 549 -8.07 -15.98 -5.31
C GLY A 549 -9.42 -16.32 -4.69
N ALA A 550 -10.35 -16.91 -5.45
CA ALA A 550 -11.71 -17.19 -5.00
C ALA A 550 -11.85 -18.48 -4.19
N ALA A 551 -10.87 -19.38 -4.30
CA ALA A 551 -10.91 -20.63 -3.58
C ALA A 551 -10.73 -20.33 -2.07
N PRO A 552 -11.63 -20.81 -1.19
CA PRO A 552 -11.26 -20.92 0.21
C PRO A 552 -10.00 -21.79 0.25
N ALA A 553 -9.01 -21.34 1.00
CA ALA A 553 -7.90 -22.18 1.38
C ALA A 553 -8.42 -23.54 1.84
N GLN A 554 -8.25 -24.57 1.02
CA GLN A 554 -8.44 -25.92 1.53
C GLN A 554 -7.34 -26.14 2.58
N PRO A 555 -7.72 -26.63 3.78
CA PRO A 555 -6.81 -26.82 4.89
C PRO A 555 -5.59 -27.67 4.53
#